data_AF-A0A2T8IML2-F1
#
_entry.id   AF-A0A2T8IML2-F1
#
_cell.length_a   1.000
_cell.length_b   1.000
_cell.length_c   1.000
_cell.angle_alpha   90.00
_cell.angle_beta   90.00
_cell.angle_gamma   90.00
#
_symmetry.space_group_name_H-M   'P 1'
#
loop_
_entity.id
_entity.type
_entity.pdbx_description
1 polymer ?
#
loop_
_entity_poly.entity_id
_entity_poly.type
_entity_poly.pdbx_seq_one_letter_code
_entity_poly.pdbx_strand_id
1 'polypeptide(L)'
;MKGFSSSFTTAALIAILALLPAVAIGAGLKFGFYNKSCPSAEALVQQAVAAAFKNNSGIAAGLIRLHFHDCFVRSQRHSTTETTN
;
A
#
# COMPACT_ATOMS: atom_id res chain seq x y z
N MET A 1 -44.98 -26.05 7.89
CA MET A 1 -43.66 -26.35 8.50
C MET A 1 -42.55 -26.00 7.50
N LYS A 2 -42.10 -24.74 7.41
CA LYS A 2 -40.98 -24.32 6.52
C LYS A 2 -39.98 -23.36 7.20
N GLY A 3 -40.21 -22.99 8.47
CA GLY A 3 -39.54 -21.87 9.14
C GLY A 3 -38.16 -22.17 9.74
N PHE A 4 -37.84 -23.45 10.00
CA PHE A 4 -36.59 -23.79 10.71
C PHE A 4 -35.38 -23.88 9.78
N SER A 5 -35.52 -24.41 8.56
CA SER A 5 -34.40 -24.49 7.59
C SER A 5 -33.91 -23.12 7.12
N SER A 6 -34.81 -22.17 6.90
CA SER A 6 -34.45 -20.84 6.36
C SER A 6 -33.62 -19.98 7.33
N SER A 7 -33.83 -20.14 8.65
CA SER A 7 -33.08 -19.40 9.67
C SER A 7 -31.69 -19.99 9.90
N PHE A 8 -31.56 -21.32 9.78
CA PHE A 8 -30.25 -21.98 9.87
C PHE A 8 -29.36 -21.63 8.68
N THR A 9 -29.91 -21.54 7.48
CA THR A 9 -29.14 -21.17 6.28
C THR A 9 -28.63 -19.74 6.32
N THR A 10 -29.43 -18.78 6.81
CA THR A 10 -29.01 -17.38 6.92
C THR A 10 -27.97 -17.17 8.01
N ALA A 11 -28.13 -17.83 9.17
CA ALA A 11 -27.15 -17.79 10.25
C ALA A 11 -25.79 -18.37 9.83
N ALA A 12 -25.79 -19.49 9.10
CA ALA A 12 -24.56 -20.10 8.58
C ALA A 12 -23.84 -19.18 7.57
N LEU A 13 -24.58 -18.53 6.67
CA LEU A 13 -24.02 -17.57 5.71
C LEU A 13 -23.38 -16.36 6.38
N ILE A 14 -24.03 -15.80 7.41
CA ILE A 14 -23.49 -14.66 8.17
C ILE A 14 -22.24 -15.09 8.96
N ALA A 15 -22.24 -16.28 9.56
CA ALA A 15 -21.08 -16.81 10.26
C ALA A 15 -19.89 -17.04 9.31
N ILE A 16 -20.12 -17.54 8.10
CA ILE A 16 -19.09 -17.72 7.06
C ILE A 16 -18.55 -16.36 6.58
N LEU A 17 -19.43 -15.38 6.39
CA LEU A 17 -19.04 -14.03 5.98
C LEU A 17 -18.21 -13.29 7.05
N ALA A 18 -18.51 -13.53 8.33
CA ALA A 18 -17.78 -12.95 9.47
C ALA A 18 -16.39 -13.56 9.67
N LEU A 19 -16.10 -14.73 9.09
CA LEU A 19 -14.80 -15.40 9.14
C LEU A 19 -13.86 -14.95 8.01
N LEU A 20 -14.35 -14.18 7.03
CA LEU A 20 -13.52 -13.66 5.95
C LEU A 20 -12.67 -12.49 6.48
N PRO A 21 -11.33 -12.58 6.39
CA PRO A 21 -10.47 -11.46 6.76
C PRO A 21 -10.73 -10.27 5.82
N ALA A 22 -10.93 -9.09 6.41
CA ALA A 22 -11.00 -7.84 5.64
C ALA A 22 -9.65 -7.60 4.98
N VAL A 23 -9.55 -7.84 3.67
CA VAL A 23 -8.34 -7.51 2.91
C VAL A 23 -8.27 -5.98 2.80
N ALA A 24 -7.36 -5.37 3.56
CA ALA A 24 -7.03 -3.97 3.36
C ALA A 24 -6.30 -3.85 2.01
N ILE A 25 -6.92 -3.18 1.05
CA ILE A 25 -6.40 -3.02 -0.30
C ILE A 25 -5.37 -1.89 -0.27
N GLY A 26 -4.11 -2.25 -0.05
CA GLY A 26 -2.93 -1.47 -0.37
C GLY A 26 -1.97 -2.38 -1.11
N ALA A 27 -2.21 -2.58 -2.41
CA ALA A 27 -1.51 -3.60 -3.19
C ALA A 27 0.00 -3.32 -3.24
N GLY A 28 0.80 -4.22 -2.65
CA GLY A 28 2.24 -4.33 -2.89
C GLY A 28 3.20 -3.55 -1.98
N LEU A 29 2.72 -2.60 -1.18
CA LEU A 29 3.59 -1.86 -0.26
C LEU A 29 3.71 -2.58 1.09
N LYS A 30 4.95 -2.84 1.51
CA LYS A 30 5.24 -3.47 2.80
C LYS A 30 6.40 -2.76 3.47
N PHE A 31 6.30 -2.55 4.78
CA PHE A 31 7.43 -2.09 5.57
C PHE A 31 8.59 -3.10 5.51
N GLY A 32 9.83 -2.62 5.35
CA GLY A 32 10.99 -3.48 5.23
C GLY A 32 11.00 -4.35 3.97
N PHE A 33 10.40 -3.88 2.87
CA PHE A 33 10.38 -4.58 1.58
C PHE A 33 11.79 -5.02 1.15
N TYR A 34 12.79 -4.17 1.38
CA TYR A 34 14.18 -4.43 1.01
C TYR A 34 14.96 -5.30 2.00
N ASN A 35 14.38 -5.73 3.13
CA ASN A 35 15.13 -6.37 4.21
C ASN A 35 15.84 -7.68 3.79
N LYS A 36 15.33 -8.38 2.78
CA LYS A 36 15.95 -9.61 2.25
C LYS A 36 16.96 -9.36 1.14
N SER A 37 16.76 -8.33 0.32
CA SER A 37 17.60 -8.05 -0.86
C SER A 37 18.70 -7.04 -0.56
N CYS A 38 18.39 -6.00 0.20
CA CYS A 38 19.30 -4.95 0.62
C CYS A 38 18.81 -4.32 1.95
N PRO A 39 19.16 -4.88 3.12
CA PRO A 39 18.67 -4.39 4.41
C PRO A 39 19.14 -2.97 4.74
N SER A 40 20.27 -2.54 4.16
CA SER A 40 20.82 -1.20 4.36
C SER A 40 20.19 -0.13 3.46
N ALA A 41 19.26 -0.48 2.57
CA ALA A 41 18.73 0.44 1.57
C ALA A 41 18.13 1.71 2.20
N GLU A 42 17.26 1.56 3.19
CA GLU A 42 16.62 2.69 3.86
C GLU A 42 17.63 3.60 4.58
N ALA A 43 18.61 2.99 5.27
CA ALA A 43 19.67 3.71 5.96
C ALA A 43 20.59 4.47 4.99
N LEU A 44 20.98 3.85 3.87
CA LEU A 44 21.83 4.48 2.85
C LEU A 44 21.14 5.69 2.20
N VAL A 45 19.86 5.55 1.85
CA VAL A 45 19.07 6.68 1.32
C VAL A 45 18.99 7.80 2.35
N GLN A 46 18.73 7.49 3.62
CA GLN A 46 18.69 8.49 4.69
C GLN A 46 20.03 9.23 4.83
N GLN A 47 21.16 8.51 4.83
CA GLN A 47 22.48 9.11 4.93
C GLN A 47 22.79 10.02 3.73
N ALA A 48 22.48 9.59 2.52
CA ALA A 48 22.69 10.37 1.30
C ALA A 48 21.86 11.67 1.32
N VAL A 49 20.57 11.58 1.68
CA VAL A 49 19.69 12.74 1.79
C VAL A 49 20.17 13.69 2.90
N ALA A 50 20.59 13.17 4.05
CA ALA A 50 21.12 13.98 5.14
C ALA A 50 22.40 14.72 4.75
N ALA A 51 23.31 14.07 4.03
CA ALA A 51 24.53 14.70 3.50
C ALA A 51 24.20 15.81 2.49
N ALA A 52 23.27 15.54 1.56
CA ALA A 52 22.82 16.54 0.59
C ALA A 52 22.12 17.73 1.26
N PHE A 53 21.31 17.47 2.28
CA PHE A 53 20.63 18.51 3.06
C PHE A 53 21.61 19.42 3.80
N LYS A 54 22.66 18.86 4.40
CA LYS A 54 23.73 19.65 5.05
C LYS A 54 24.40 20.63 4.10
N ASN A 55 24.53 20.27 2.83
CA ASN A 55 25.10 21.12 1.80
C ASN A 55 24.09 22.14 1.26
N ASN A 56 22.83 21.76 1.08
CA ASN A 56 21.76 22.64 0.64
C ASN A 56 20.42 22.22 1.26
N SER A 57 19.89 23.09 2.12
CA SER A 57 18.62 22.86 2.83
C SER A 57 17.40 22.77 1.90
N GLY A 58 17.47 23.36 0.69
CA GLY A 58 16.41 23.30 -0.32
C GLY A 58 16.18 21.91 -0.91
N ILE A 59 17.12 20.97 -0.75
CA ILE A 59 17.03 19.60 -1.28
C ILE A 59 15.86 18.83 -0.67
N ALA A 60 15.56 19.02 0.63
CA ALA A 60 14.44 18.33 1.28
C ALA A 60 13.10 18.69 0.62
N ALA A 61 12.86 19.99 0.42
CA ALA A 61 11.65 20.46 -0.26
C ALA A 61 11.62 20.02 -1.74
N GLY A 62 12.76 20.04 -2.42
CA GLY A 62 12.88 19.59 -3.81
C GLY A 62 12.55 18.11 -4.00
N LEU A 63 13.06 17.23 -3.14
CA LEU A 63 12.79 15.77 -3.16
C LEU A 63 11.29 15.49 -3.01
N ILE A 64 10.65 16.15 -2.04
CA ILE A 64 9.22 16.00 -1.79
C ILE A 64 8.41 16.49 -3.00
N ARG A 65 8.75 17.66 -3.55
CA ARG A 65 8.08 18.21 -4.74
C ARG A 65 8.24 17.30 -5.95
N LEU A 66 9.43 16.72 -6.16
CA LEU A 66 9.69 15.77 -7.24
C LEU A 66 8.85 14.50 -7.07
N HIS A 67 8.78 13.95 -5.86
CA HIS A 67 7.95 12.77 -5.58
C HIS A 67 6.47 13.02 -5.88
N PHE A 68 5.93 14.14 -5.42
CA PHE A 68 4.55 14.53 -5.73
C PHE A 68 4.32 14.76 -7.23
N HIS A 69 5.29 15.38 -7.91
CA HIS A 69 5.23 15.60 -9.35
C HIS A 69 5.17 14.28 -10.14
N ASP A 70 6.03 13.31 -9.79
CA ASP A 70 6.05 11.99 -10.43
C ASP A 70 4.79 11.18 -10.15
N CYS A 71 4.28 11.23 -8.92
CA CYS A 71 3.05 10.52 -8.55
C CYS A 71 1.80 11.13 -9.20
N PHE A 72 1.68 12.45 -9.24
CA PHE A 72 0.52 13.12 -9.86
C PHE A 72 0.46 12.88 -11.38
N VAL A 73 1.62 12.84 -12.05
CA VAL A 73 1.69 12.50 -13.48
C VAL A 73 1.39 11.01 -13.72
N ARG A 74 1.76 10.12 -12.79
CA ARG A 74 1.54 8.66 -12.89
C ARG A 74 0.14 8.19 -12.50
N SER A 75 -0.58 8.88 -11.61
CA SER A 75 -1.96 8.51 -11.26
C SER A 75 -2.92 8.61 -12.45
N GLN A 76 -2.56 9.37 -13.49
CA GLN A 76 -3.28 9.39 -14.77
C GLN A 76 -3.02 8.14 -15.64
N ARG A 77 -1.93 7.39 -15.40
CA ARG A 77 -1.51 6.24 -16.22
C ARG A 77 -1.92 4.88 -15.64
N HIS A 78 -2.14 4.77 -14.34
CA HIS A 78 -2.45 3.47 -13.70
C HIS A 78 -3.95 3.21 -13.49
N SER A 79 -4.81 4.19 -13.82
CA SER A 79 -6.25 4.05 -13.61
C SER A 79 -6.97 3.17 -14.65
N THR A 80 -6.27 2.61 -15.64
CA THR A 80 -6.87 1.81 -16.73
C THR A 80 -6.36 0.37 -16.88
N THR A 81 -5.52 -0.13 -15.98
CA THR A 81 -5.00 -1.52 -16.08
C THR A 81 -4.97 -2.25 -14.74
N GLU A 82 -6.11 -2.34 -14.05
CA GLU A 82 -6.27 -3.28 -12.92
C GLU A 82 -7.71 -3.83 -12.83
N THR A 83 -8.32 -4.13 -13.98
CA THR A 83 -9.55 -4.94 -14.06
C THR A 83 -9.41 -6.02 -15.14
N THR A 84 -8.38 -6.86 -15.05
CA THR A 84 -8.38 -8.20 -15.69
C THR A 84 -7.27 -9.09 -15.09
N ASN A 85 -7.54 -9.63 -13.91
CA ASN A 85 -7.22 -11.02 -13.61
C ASN A 85 -8.29 -11.58 -12.69
#